data_AF-A0A9W6LRR4-F1
#
_entry.id   AF-A0A9W6LRR4-F1
#
_cell.length_a   1.000
_cell.length_b   1.000
_cell.length_c   1.000
_cell.angle_alpha   90.00
_cell.angle_beta   90.00
_cell.angle_gamma   90.00
#
_symmetry.space_group_name_H-M   'P 1'
#
loop_
_entity.id
_entity.type
_entity.pdbx_description
1 polymer ?
#
loop_
_entity_poly.entity_id
_entity_poly.type
_entity_poly.pdbx_seq_one_letter_code
_entity_poly.pdbx_strand_id
1 'polypeptide(L)' 'MRYLAFALMFALSACNSAQSVKEAANREYAVDSYEQSLQAYQLCAERNAGDPQKCSALSRVIEADRKRYEKTAGGL' A
#
# COMPACT_ATOMS: atom_id res chain seq x y z
N MET A 1 -38.98 -0.38 -26.56
CA MET A 1 -38.34 -1.40 -25.70
C MET A 1 -37.09 -2.02 -26.36
N ARG A 2 -36.10 -1.22 -26.79
CA ARG A 2 -34.91 -1.72 -27.50
C ARG A 2 -33.58 -1.15 -26.97
N TYR A 3 -33.63 -0.28 -25.95
CA TYR A 3 -32.46 0.42 -25.39
C TYR A 3 -32.09 -0.02 -23.97
N LEU A 4 -32.91 -0.87 -23.33
CA LEU A 4 -32.65 -1.37 -21.97
C LEU A 4 -31.47 -2.35 -21.88
N ALA A 5 -31.06 -2.97 -22.99
CA ALA A 5 -29.94 -3.90 -23.02
C ALA A 5 -28.56 -3.21 -22.98
N PHE A 6 -28.47 -1.94 -23.41
CA PHE A 6 -27.18 -1.22 -23.47
C PHE A 6 -26.74 -0.67 -22.11
N ALA A 7 -27.66 -0.39 -21.19
CA ALA A 7 -27.33 0.12 -19.86
C ALA A 7 -26.67 -0.94 -18.96
N LEU A 8 -27.03 -2.23 -19.15
CA LEU A 8 -26.53 -3.31 -18.30
C LEU A 8 -25.06 -3.67 -18.61
N MET A 9 -24.62 -3.56 -19.88
CA MET A 9 -23.23 -3.86 -20.25
C MET A 9 -22.23 -2.81 -19.75
N PHE A 10 -22.63 -1.54 -19.65
CA PHE A 10 -21.76 -0.47 -19.13
C PHE A 10 -21.51 -0.59 -17.61
N ALA A 11 -22.47 -1.13 -16.85
CA ALA A 11 -22.33 -1.29 -15.40
C ALA A 11 -21.26 -2.34 -15.02
N LEU A 12 -21.10 -3.40 -15.82
CA LEU A 12 -20.13 -4.46 -15.54
C LEU A 12 -18.68 -4.05 -15.85
N SER A 13 -18.48 -3.22 -16.88
CA SER A 13 -17.14 -2.70 -17.21
C SER A 13 -16.63 -1.68 -16.18
N ALA A 14 -17.52 -0.90 -15.56
CA ALA A 14 -17.15 0.09 -14.55
C ALA A 14 -16.65 -0.55 -13.23
N CYS A 15 -17.23 -1.67 -12.80
CA CYS A 15 -16.81 -2.36 -11.58
C CYS A 15 -15.40 -2.99 -11.70
N ASN A 16 -15.09 -3.64 -12.83
CA ASN A 16 -13.77 -4.24 -13.02
C ASN A 16 -12.65 -3.19 -13.15
N SER A 17 -12.95 -2.03 -13.76
CA SER A 17 -11.98 -0.95 -13.86
C SER A 17 -11.71 -0.25 -12.53
N ALA A 18 -12.71 -0.12 -11.66
CA ALA A 18 -12.53 0.51 -10.35
C ALA A 18 -11.72 -0.38 -9.40
N GLN A 19 -11.90 -1.70 -9.47
CA GLN A 19 -11.15 -2.64 -8.65
C GLN A 19 -9.67 -2.69 -9.03
N SER A 20 -9.35 -2.74 -10.33
CA SER A 20 -7.95 -2.79 -10.79
C SER A 20 -7.18 -1.50 -10.45
N VAL A 21 -7.82 -0.32 -10.58
CA VAL A 21 -7.23 0.96 -10.17
C VAL A 21 -6.98 0.99 -8.67
N LYS A 22 -7.91 0.46 -7.86
CA LYS A 22 -7.76 0.37 -6.41
C LYS A 22 -6.63 -0.58 -6.00
N GLU A 23 -6.50 -1.73 -6.67
CA GLU A 23 -5.42 -2.68 -6.42
C GLU A 23 -4.04 -2.10 -6.77
N ALA A 24 -3.94 -1.40 -7.92
CA ALA A 24 -2.73 -0.70 -8.32
C ALA A 24 -2.34 0.38 -7.30
N ALA A 25 -3.27 1.25 -6.90
CA ALA A 25 -3.03 2.29 -5.91
C ALA A 25 -2.65 1.71 -4.53
N ASN A 26 -3.28 0.60 -4.11
CA ASN A 26 -2.92 -0.07 -2.86
C ASN A 26 -1.52 -0.67 -2.89
N ARG A 27 -1.07 -1.15 -4.06
CA ARG A 27 0.27 -1.70 -4.24
C ARG A 27 1.32 -0.60 -4.21
N GLU A 28 1.10 0.48 -4.95
CA GLU A 28 1.96 1.67 -4.93
C GLU A 28 2.07 2.23 -3.51
N TYR A 29 0.95 2.44 -2.83
CA TYR A 29 0.94 2.87 -1.43
C TYR A 29 1.73 1.95 -0.50
N ALA A 30 1.60 0.63 -0.67
CA ALA A 30 2.30 -0.34 0.19
C ALA A 30 3.82 -0.33 -0.02
N VAL A 31 4.27 -0.16 -1.27
CA VAL A 31 5.69 0.01 -1.62
C VAL A 31 6.22 1.31 -1.00
N ASP A 32 5.57 2.43 -1.31
CA ASP A 32 6.03 3.76 -0.90
C ASP A 32 6.07 3.90 0.63
N SER A 33 5.04 3.41 1.32
CA SER A 33 4.99 3.46 2.79
C SER A 33 6.15 2.67 3.40
N TYR A 34 6.44 1.48 2.86
CA TYR A 34 7.53 0.66 3.35
C TYR A 34 8.89 1.34 3.12
N GLU A 35 9.14 1.88 1.94
CA GLU A 35 10.38 2.62 1.64
C GLU A 35 10.55 3.86 2.53
N GLN A 36 9.49 4.65 2.71
CA GLN A 36 9.52 5.83 3.57
C GLN A 36 9.79 5.46 5.04
N SER A 37 9.18 4.39 5.54
CA SER A 37 9.39 3.91 6.91
C SER A 37 10.85 3.48 7.15
N LEU A 38 11.47 2.83 6.16
CA LEU A 38 12.89 2.45 6.20
C LEU A 38 13.80 3.67 6.23
N GLN A 39 13.58 4.64 5.35
CA GLN A 39 14.35 5.89 5.32
C GLN A 39 14.24 6.66 6.63
N ALA A 40 13.03 6.77 7.19
CA ALA A 40 12.79 7.43 8.47
C ALA A 40 13.54 6.74 9.62
N TYR A 41 13.58 5.41 9.63
CA TYR A 41 14.34 4.65 10.63
C TYR A 41 15.85 4.83 10.47
N GLN A 42 16.38 4.79 9.25
CA GLN A 42 17.79 5.04 8.98
C GLN A 42 18.21 6.42 9.50
N LEU A 43 17.44 7.46 9.15
CA LEU A 43 17.69 8.82 9.63
C LEU A 43 17.59 8.92 11.17
N CYS A 44 16.65 8.21 11.78
CA CYS A 44 16.52 8.15 13.23
C CYS A 44 17.74 7.48 13.88
N ALA A 45 18.20 6.35 13.31
CA ALA A 45 19.34 5.59 13.82
C ALA A 45 20.64 6.38 13.70
N GLU A 46 20.84 7.10 12.59
CA GLU A 46 21.99 8.00 12.40
C GLU A 46 22.00 9.14 13.42
N ARG A 47 20.85 9.76 13.67
CA ARG A 47 20.73 10.89 14.62
C ARG A 47 20.79 10.47 16.08
N ASN A 48 20.43 9.23 16.39
CA ASN A 48 20.38 8.68 17.75
C ASN A 48 21.36 7.52 17.91
N ALA A 49 22.55 7.64 17.31
CA ALA A 49 23.59 6.64 17.43
C ALA A 49 23.87 6.34 18.91
N GLY A 50 23.70 5.07 19.31
CA GLY A 50 23.87 4.61 20.70
C GLY A 50 22.58 4.53 21.54
N ASP A 51 21.45 5.01 21.02
CA ASP A 51 20.14 4.90 21.68
C ASP A 51 19.05 4.39 20.71
N PRO A 52 19.01 3.07 20.46
CA PRO A 52 18.03 2.46 19.56
C PRO A 52 16.59 2.54 20.10
N GLN A 53 16.38 2.82 21.39
CA GLN A 53 15.02 2.94 21.95
C GLN A 53 14.26 4.14 21.37
N LYS A 54 14.98 5.23 21.03
CA LYS A 54 14.40 6.41 20.39
C LYS A 54 13.79 6.13 19.02
N CYS A 55 14.21 5.07 18.35
CA CYS A 55 13.69 4.64 17.05
C CYS A 55 12.71 3.45 17.15
N SER A 56 12.36 3.01 18.36
CA SER A 56 11.51 1.83 18.58
C SER A 56 10.08 1.98 18.09
N ALA A 57 9.56 3.21 17.99
CA ALA A 57 8.27 3.46 17.36
C ALA A 57 8.34 3.22 15.84
N LEU A 58 9.43 3.68 15.20
CA LEU A 58 9.65 3.51 13.76
C LEU A 58 9.87 2.04 13.38
N SER A 59 10.51 1.24 14.24
CA SER A 59 10.65 -0.20 13.96
C SER A 59 9.30 -0.92 13.90
N ARG A 60 8.33 -0.54 14.74
CA ARG A 60 6.95 -1.08 14.69
C ARG A 60 6.20 -0.64 13.43
N VAL A 61 6.43 0.60 12.98
CA VAL A 61 5.84 1.13 11.73
C VAL A 61 6.41 0.36 10.54
N ILE A 62 7.73 0.19 10.44
CA ILE A 62 8.36 -0.63 9.40
C ILE A 62 7.79 -2.04 9.37
N GLU A 63 7.59 -2.67 10.53
CA GLU A 63 7.02 -4.02 10.57
C GLU A 63 5.58 -4.06 10.03
N ALA A 64 4.76 -3.05 10.34
CA ALA A 64 3.40 -2.94 9.82
C ALA A 64 3.39 -2.71 8.30
N ASP A 65 4.28 -1.84 7.79
CA ASP A 65 4.39 -1.54 6.36
C ASP A 65 4.98 -2.72 5.59
N ARG A 66 5.95 -3.45 6.18
CA ARG A 66 6.46 -4.70 5.62
C ARG A 66 5.36 -5.73 5.46
N LYS A 67 4.55 -5.95 6.50
CA LYS A 67 3.40 -6.89 6.44
C LYS A 67 2.40 -6.46 5.37
N ARG A 68 2.17 -5.16 5.21
CA ARG A 68 1.29 -4.62 4.15
C ARG A 68 1.88 -4.88 2.77
N TYR A 69 3.16 -4.59 2.58
CA TYR A 69 3.89 -4.85 1.34
C TYR A 69 3.86 -6.34 0.98
N GLU A 70 4.22 -7.23 1.92
CA GLU A 70 4.19 -8.69 1.74
C GLU A 70 2.80 -9.18 1.36
N LYS A 71 1.75 -8.69 2.02
CA LYS A 71 0.35 -9.04 1.72
C LYS A 71 -0.07 -8.59 0.32
N THR A 72 0.37 -7.42 -0.13
CA THR A 72 0.03 -6.90 -1.45
C THR A 72 0.92 -7.48 -2.57
N ALA A 73 2.12 -7.96 -2.23
CA ALA A 73 3.04 -8.61 -3.16
C ALA A 73 2.77 -10.12 -3.32
N GLY A 74 2.24 -10.79 -2.30
CA GLY A 74 1.98 -12.24 -2.25
C GLY A 74 0.53 -12.67 -2.53
N GLY A 75 -0.32 -11.79 -3.04
CA GLY A 75 -1.71 -12.09 -3.42
C GLY A 75 -1.86 -12.67 -4.83
N LEU A 76 -1.01 -13.62 -5.22
CA LEU A 76 -1.16 -14.44 -6.43
C LEU A 76 -1.55 -15.88 -6.05
#